data_AF-A0A0G0NF54-F1
#
_entry.id   AF-A0A0G0NF54-F1
#
_cell.length_a   1.000
_cell.length_b   1.000
_cell.length_c   1.000
_cell.angle_alpha   90.00
_cell.angle_beta   90.00
_cell.angle_gamma   90.00
#
_symmetry.space_group_name_H-M   'P 1'
#
loop_
_entity.id
_entity.type
_entity.pdbx_description
1 polymer ?
#
loop_
_entity_poly.entity_id
_entity_poly.type
_entity_poly.pdbx_seq_one_letter_code
_entity_poly.pdbx_strand_id
1 'polypeptide(L)'
;MDTKNNAQIQIRIDAKTKREAKKVFDSLGMDISSAVKLFFRQAINAKNFPCELRDENGLTLAKATILREASLEGGQSKKSFHDGASLIRDALQD
;
A
#
# COMPACT_ATOMS: atom_id res chain seq x y z
N MET A 1 23.81 -27.04 20.93
CA MET A 1 24.30 -25.65 20.78
C MET A 1 23.78 -25.13 19.46
N ASP A 2 22.70 -24.35 19.48
CA ASP A 2 22.22 -23.68 18.27
C ASP A 2 23.21 -22.58 17.90
N THR A 3 24.06 -22.87 16.91
CA THR A 3 24.94 -21.88 16.31
C THR A 3 24.06 -20.81 15.67
N LYS A 4 24.13 -19.57 16.17
CA LYS A 4 23.54 -18.40 15.51
C LYS A 4 24.18 -18.26 14.12
N ASN A 5 23.53 -18.84 13.11
CA ASN A 5 24.00 -18.81 11.74
C ASN A 5 23.62 -17.45 11.13
N ASN A 6 24.43 -16.42 11.41
CA ASN A 6 24.23 -15.10 10.83
C ASN A 6 24.58 -15.13 9.33
N ALA A 7 23.60 -14.80 8.49
CA ALA A 7 23.79 -14.61 7.06
C ALA A 7 23.94 -13.11 6.74
N GLN A 8 24.82 -12.77 5.79
CA GLN A 8 25.03 -11.41 5.31
C GLN A 8 24.37 -11.22 3.94
N ILE A 9 23.72 -10.08 3.73
CA ILE A 9 23.14 -9.67 2.45
C ILE A 9 23.90 -8.43 1.97
N GLN A 10 24.36 -8.44 0.71
CA GLN A 10 24.91 -7.25 0.04
C GLN A 10 23.96 -6.82 -1.08
N ILE A 11 23.51 -5.57 -1.05
CA ILE A 11 22.56 -5.02 -2.03
C ILE A 11 23.21 -3.83 -2.73
N ARG A 12 23.24 -3.88 -4.07
CA ARG A 12 23.66 -2.74 -4.90
C ARG A 12 22.46 -1.81 -5.11
N ILE A 13 22.61 -0.56 -4.71
CA ILE A 13 21.62 0.52 -4.89
C ILE A 13 22.36 1.80 -5.27
N ASP A 14 21.69 2.71 -5.96
CA ASP A 14 22.27 4.00 -6.26
C ASP A 14 22.40 4.88 -4.99
N ALA A 15 23.33 5.83 -5.05
CA ALA A 15 23.63 6.68 -3.90
C ALA A 15 22.48 7.61 -3.51
N LYS A 16 21.62 8.01 -4.47
CA LYS A 16 20.50 8.91 -4.22
C LYS A 16 19.41 8.18 -3.44
N THR A 17 18.97 7.02 -3.91
CA THR A 17 17.99 6.15 -3.25
C THR A 17 18.45 5.78 -1.84
N LYS A 18 19.73 5.42 -1.66
CA LYS A 18 20.28 5.13 -0.32
C LYS A 18 20.14 6.31 0.65
N ARG A 19 20.44 7.53 0.18
CA ARG A 19 20.37 8.74 1.00
C ARG A 19 18.93 9.12 1.31
N GLU A 20 18.02 9.01 0.35
CA GLU A 20 16.60 9.31 0.54
C GLU A 20 15.96 8.31 1.50
N ALA A 21 16.18 7.01 1.31
CA ALA A 21 15.71 5.98 2.23
C ALA A 21 16.24 6.20 3.65
N LYS A 22 17.53 6.55 3.81
CA LYS A 22 18.11 6.86 5.12
C LYS A 22 17.38 8.00 5.82
N LYS A 23 17.07 9.10 5.12
CA LYS A 23 16.36 10.24 5.72
C LYS A 23 14.98 9.84 6.23
N VAL A 24 14.25 9.04 5.45
CA VAL A 24 12.93 8.54 5.85
C VAL A 24 13.04 7.67 7.10
N PHE A 25 13.92 6.66 7.09
CA PHE A 25 14.06 5.76 8.25
C PHE A 25 14.63 6.44 9.49
N ASP A 26 15.58 7.37 9.33
CA ASP A 26 16.12 8.17 10.45
C ASP A 26 15.01 8.99 11.11
N SER A 27 14.08 9.57 10.33
CA SER A 27 12.92 10.30 10.87
C SER A 27 11.97 9.41 11.69
N LEU A 28 12.00 8.10 11.45
CA LEU A 28 11.27 7.08 12.18
C LEU A 28 12.10 6.44 13.32
N GLY A 29 13.32 6.93 13.57
CA GLY A 29 14.22 6.37 14.58
C GLY A 29 14.78 4.99 14.21
N MET A 30 14.85 4.64 12.93
CA MET A 30 15.30 3.35 12.44
C MET A 30 16.49 3.47 11.48
N ASP A 31 17.45 2.54 11.59
CA ASP A 31 18.49 2.38 10.59
C ASP A 31 18.01 1.52 9.40
N ILE A 32 18.71 1.62 8.25
CA ILE A 32 18.37 0.86 7.03
C ILE A 32 18.37 -0.65 7.27
N SER A 33 19.33 -1.18 8.03
CA SER A 33 19.41 -2.62 8.28
C SER A 33 18.21 -3.10 9.10
N SER A 34 17.77 -2.30 10.07
CA SER A 34 16.57 -2.57 10.86
C SER A 34 15.30 -2.52 10.00
N ALA A 35 15.17 -1.55 9.10
CA ALA A 35 14.07 -1.47 8.14
C ALA A 35 14.04 -2.68 7.19
N VAL A 36 15.19 -3.10 6.65
CA VAL A 36 15.29 -4.28 5.75
C VAL A 36 14.95 -5.58 6.49
N LYS A 37 15.41 -5.75 7.73
CA LYS A 37 15.01 -6.90 8.57
C LYS A 37 13.51 -6.93 8.81
N LEU A 38 12.90 -5.77 9.10
CA LEU A 38 11.46 -5.66 9.30
C LEU A 38 10.70 -6.02 8.02
N PHE A 39 11.14 -5.53 6.87
CA PHE A 39 10.58 -5.86 5.57
C PHE A 39 10.54 -7.38 5.33
N PHE A 40 11.64 -8.09 5.56
CA PHE A 40 11.66 -9.55 5.39
C PHE A 40 10.73 -10.27 6.38
N ARG A 41 10.70 -9.85 7.65
CA ARG A 41 9.80 -10.43 8.65
C ARG A 41 8.33 -10.23 8.25
N GLN A 42 8.00 -9.04 7.74
CA GLN A 42 6.65 -8.76 7.26
C GLN A 42 6.29 -9.64 6.06
N ALA A 43 7.21 -9.82 5.11
CA ALA A 43 7.00 -10.67 3.95
C ALA A 43 6.76 -12.14 4.34
N ILE A 44 7.53 -12.65 5.32
CA ILE A 44 7.37 -14.01 5.86
C ILE A 44 6.03 -14.16 6.56
N ASN A 45 5.69 -13.21 7.45
CA ASN A 45 4.47 -13.29 8.26
C ASN A 45 3.21 -13.23 7.40
N ALA A 46 3.18 -12.34 6.42
CA ALA A 46 2.03 -12.14 5.54
C ALA A 46 2.02 -13.11 4.34
N LYS A 47 3.09 -13.89 4.14
CA LYS A 47 3.32 -14.77 2.96
C LYS A 47 3.07 -14.04 1.64
N ASN A 48 3.35 -12.74 1.61
CA ASN A 48 3.10 -11.85 0.48
C ASN A 48 4.16 -10.76 0.42
N PHE A 49 4.08 -9.89 -0.59
CA PHE A 49 4.94 -8.72 -0.64
C PHE A 49 4.48 -7.69 0.41
N PRO A 50 5.37 -7.21 1.28
CA PRO A 50 5.01 -6.43 2.47
C PRO A 50 4.79 -4.94 2.17
N CYS A 51 4.32 -4.61 0.98
CA CYS A 51 3.75 -3.31 0.66
C CYS A 51 2.62 -3.46 -0.34
N GLU A 52 1.69 -2.53 -0.29
CA GLU A 52 0.59 -2.49 -1.25
C GLU A 52 1.10 -1.98 -2.59
N LEU A 53 0.95 -2.81 -3.63
CA LEU A 53 1.18 -2.38 -4.99
C LEU A 53 0.04 -1.43 -5.38
N ARG A 54 0.42 -0.20 -5.70
CA ARG A 54 -0.47 0.87 -6.11
C ARG A 54 -0.12 1.32 -7.52
N ASP A 55 -1.13 1.69 -8.28
CA ASP A 55 -0.95 2.30 -9.60
C ASP A 55 -0.54 3.79 -9.48
N GLU A 56 -0.39 4.46 -10.61
CA GLU A 56 -0.12 5.91 -10.68
C GLU A 56 -1.18 6.78 -9.98
N ASN A 57 -2.39 6.23 -9.81
CA ASN A 57 -3.52 6.87 -9.14
C ASN A 57 -3.59 6.53 -7.64
N GLY A 58 -2.63 5.77 -7.12
CA GLY A 58 -2.58 5.35 -5.72
C GLY A 58 -3.59 4.25 -5.36
N LEU A 59 -4.27 3.66 -6.35
CA LEU A 59 -5.26 2.61 -6.17
C LEU A 59 -4.59 1.23 -6.19
N THR A 60 -5.08 0.34 -5.33
CA THR A 60 -4.77 -1.08 -5.45
C THR A 60 -5.56 -1.66 -6.62
N LEU A 61 -5.07 -2.75 -7.22
CA LEU A 61 -5.78 -3.44 -8.32
C LEU A 61 -7.26 -3.71 -7.98
N ALA A 62 -7.54 -4.18 -6.76
CA ALA A 62 -8.91 -4.43 -6.31
C ALA A 62 -9.75 -3.15 -6.21
N LYS A 63 -9.19 -2.03 -5.76
CA LYS A 63 -9.92 -0.76 -5.71
C LYS A 63 -10.16 -0.20 -7.11
N ALA A 64 -9.20 -0.36 -8.02
CA ALA A 64 -9.33 0.06 -9.41
C ALA A 64 -10.42 -0.75 -10.14
N THR A 65 -10.51 -2.06 -9.91
CA THR A 65 -11.58 -2.89 -10.49
C THR A 65 -12.95 -2.52 -9.94
N ILE A 66 -13.08 -2.37 -8.62
CA ILE A 66 -14.35 -1.94 -8.00
C ILE A 66 -14.78 -0.57 -8.53
N LEU A 67 -13.86 0.38 -8.62
CA LEU A 67 -14.16 1.71 -9.15
C LEU A 67 -14.60 1.65 -10.62
N ARG A 68 -13.94 0.82 -11.43
CA ARG A 68 -14.30 0.60 -12.83
C ARG A 68 -15.69 -0.03 -12.96
N GLU A 69 -15.99 -1.06 -12.19
CA GLU A 69 -17.30 -1.73 -12.18
C GLU A 69 -18.40 -0.77 -11.72
N ALA A 70 -18.20 -0.07 -10.60
CA ALA A 70 -19.13 0.94 -10.10
C ALA A 70 -19.37 2.09 -11.10
N SER A 71 -18.36 2.45 -11.90
CA SER A 71 -18.50 3.47 -12.95
C SER A 71 -19.36 2.97 -14.12
N LEU A 72 -19.26 1.68 -14.47
CA LEU A 72 -20.10 1.06 -15.51
C LEU A 72 -21.54 0.90 -15.04
N GLU A 73 -21.75 0.49 -13.79
CA GLU A 73 -23.08 0.35 -13.18
C GLU A 73 -23.75 1.71 -12.95
N GLY A 74 -22.99 2.71 -12.50
CA GLY A 74 -23.46 4.08 -12.33
C GLY A 74 -23.92 4.71 -13.66
N GLY A 75 -23.26 4.38 -14.77
CA GLY A 75 -23.70 4.78 -16.12
C GLY A 75 -25.01 4.11 -16.59
N GLN A 76 -25.39 2.99 -15.98
CA GLN A 76 -26.65 2.27 -16.24
C GLN A 76 -27.74 2.61 -15.21
N SER A 77 -27.39 3.29 -14.10
CA SER A 77 -28.32 3.66 -13.05
C SER A 77 -29.31 4.73 -13.53
N LYS A 78 -30.60 4.44 -13.40
CA LYS A 78 -31.69 5.40 -13.69
C LYS A 78 -31.84 6.50 -12.62
N LYS A 79 -31.17 6.39 -11.48
CA LYS A 79 -31.25 7.35 -10.38
C LYS A 79 -30.11 8.36 -10.49
N SER A 80 -30.43 9.60 -10.82
CA SER A 80 -29.52 10.74 -10.69
C SER A 80 -29.97 11.61 -9.52
N PHE A 81 -29.02 12.12 -8.74
CA PHE A 81 -29.29 13.02 -7.63
C PHE A 81 -28.89 14.43 -8.02
N HIS A 82 -29.76 15.40 -7.75
CA HIS A 82 -29.52 16.81 -8.08
C HIS A 82 -28.51 17.47 -7.11
N ASP A 83 -28.40 16.97 -5.89
CA ASP A 83 -27.47 17.44 -4.87
C ASP A 83 -26.94 16.29 -4.01
N GLY A 84 -25.82 16.53 -3.33
CA GLY A 84 -25.22 15.54 -2.44
C GLY A 84 -26.09 15.23 -1.21
N ALA A 85 -26.91 16.19 -0.76
CA ALA A 85 -27.81 15.99 0.37
C ALA A 85 -28.89 14.95 0.09
N SER A 86 -29.43 14.91 -1.13
CA SER A 86 -30.42 13.90 -1.54
C SER A 86 -29.80 12.51 -1.67
N LEU A 87 -28.55 12.43 -2.14
CA LEU A 87 -27.81 11.17 -2.19
C LEU A 87 -27.58 10.61 -0.77
N ILE A 88 -27.12 11.45 0.15
CA ILE A 88 -26.88 11.04 1.55
C ILE A 88 -28.18 10.63 2.25
N ARG A 89 -29.30 11.32 2.00
CA ARG A 89 -30.61 10.96 2.57
C ARG A 89 -31.09 9.59 2.09
N ASP A 90 -30.93 9.28 0.81
CA ASP A 90 -31.31 7.96 0.24
C ASP A 90 -30.42 6.84 0.82
N ALA A 91 -29.11 7.06 0.92
CA ALA A 91 -28.15 6.07 1.45
C ALA A 91 -28.29 5.77 2.96
N LEU A 92 -28.98 6.62 3.71
CA LEU A 92 -29.25 6.45 5.14
C LEU A 92 -30.65 5.88 5.43
N GLN A 93 -31.46 5.64 4.39
CA GLN A 93 -32.80 5.07 4.50
C GLN A 93 -32.84 3.55 4.32
N ASP A 94 -31.74 2.93 3.89
CA ASP A 94 -31.47 1.47 3.98
C ASP A 94 -30.86 1.09 5.34
#